data_AF-A0A5R1YPK9-F1
#
_entry.id   AF-A0A5R1YPK9-F1
#
_cell.length_a   1.000
_cell.length_b   1.000
_cell.length_c   1.000
_cell.angle_alpha   90.00
_cell.angle_beta   90.00
_cell.angle_gamma   90.00
#
_symmetry.space_group_name_H-M   'P 1'
#
loop_
_entity.id
_entity.type
_entity.pdbx_description
1 polymer ?
#
loop_
_entity_poly.entity_id
_entity_poly.type
_entity_poly.pdbx_seq_one_letter_code
_entity_poly.pdbx_strand_id
1 'polypeptide(L)'
;MEFFRPTELREIIPLPFFSYLVPCGFPSPAADYIEQRIDLNELLVSHPSSTYFVKATGDSMIEAGISDGDLLVVDSSRNADHGDIVIAAIEGEFTVKQLQLRPTVQLIPMNGAYRPIPVGSEDTLDIFGVVTFIIKAVS
;
A
#
# COMPACT_ATOMS: atom_id res chain seq x y z
N MET A 1 29.69 8.14 29.90
CA MET A 1 28.97 6.85 30.04
C MET A 1 27.54 7.15 29.62
N GLU A 2 27.18 6.84 28.37
CA GLU A 2 25.81 7.06 27.88
C GLU A 2 24.90 5.98 28.48
N PHE A 3 23.96 6.43 29.30
CA PHE A 3 22.89 5.58 29.79
C PHE A 3 21.85 5.46 28.67
N PHE A 4 21.85 4.32 27.99
CA PHE A 4 20.73 3.94 27.13
C PHE A 4 19.50 3.78 28.03
N ARG A 5 18.51 4.65 27.85
CA ARG A 5 17.20 4.44 28.45
C ARG A 5 16.54 3.27 27.73
N PRO A 6 15.94 2.30 28.46
CA PRO A 6 15.09 1.31 27.82
C PRO A 6 14.04 2.04 26.97
N THR A 7 13.84 1.60 25.73
CA THR A 7 12.76 2.12 24.88
C THR A 7 11.44 2.04 25.65
N GLU A 8 10.80 3.19 25.85
CA GLU A 8 9.43 3.25 26.39
C GLU A 8 8.53 2.41 25.48
N LEU A 9 7.80 1.45 26.06
CA LEU A 9 6.80 0.69 25.31
C LEU A 9 5.80 1.69 24.72
N ARG A 10 5.65 1.72 23.39
CA ARG A 10 4.64 2.56 22.74
C ARG A 10 3.27 2.14 23.26
N GLU A 11 2.57 3.05 23.91
CA GLU A 11 1.20 2.84 24.36
C GLU A 11 0.28 2.71 23.13
N ILE A 12 -0.47 1.62 23.06
CA ILE A 12 -1.48 1.44 22.00
C ILE A 12 -2.64 2.35 22.36
N ILE A 13 -2.94 3.33 21.48
CA ILE A 13 -4.07 4.25 21.65
C ILE A 13 -5.21 3.74 20.78
N PRO A 14 -6.17 2.96 21.32
CA PRO A 14 -7.32 2.53 20.55
C PRO A 14 -8.21 3.74 20.25
N LEU A 15 -8.43 4.00 18.97
CA LEU A 15 -9.30 5.08 18.52
C LEU A 15 -10.74 4.54 18.36
N PRO A 16 -11.77 5.38 18.62
CA PRO A 16 -13.14 4.99 18.34
C PRO A 16 -13.32 4.78 16.83
N PHE A 17 -13.96 3.67 16.47
CA PHE A 17 -14.34 3.35 15.10
C PHE A 17 -15.84 3.20 15.00
N PHE A 18 -16.43 4.03 14.15
CA PHE A 18 -17.83 3.97 13.84
C PHE A 18 -18.01 2.95 12.70
N SER A 19 -18.62 1.81 13.00
CA SER A 19 -18.84 0.72 12.03
C SER A 19 -19.90 1.05 10.97
N TYR A 20 -20.64 2.16 11.14
CA TYR A 20 -21.56 2.68 10.14
C TYR A 20 -20.80 3.30 8.97
N LEU A 21 -21.25 2.97 7.76
CA LEU A 21 -20.76 3.58 6.52
C LEU A 21 -21.30 5.01 6.42
N VAL A 22 -20.43 6.01 6.52
CA VAL A 22 -20.80 7.40 6.23
C VAL A 22 -20.97 7.54 4.71
N PRO A 23 -22.19 7.80 4.19
CA PRO A 23 -22.37 7.96 2.76
C PRO A 23 -21.67 9.23 2.31
N CYS A 24 -20.95 9.16 1.20
CA CYS A 24 -20.44 10.35 0.51
C CYS A 24 -21.58 11.22 -0.10
N GLY A 25 -22.85 10.85 0.11
CA GLY A 25 -24.07 11.48 -0.41
C GLY A 25 -25.07 11.87 0.68
N PHE A 26 -26.38 11.71 0.42
CA PHE A 26 -27.42 12.20 1.35
C PHE A 26 -27.46 11.38 2.66
N PRO A 27 -27.41 12.02 3.84
CA PRO A 27 -27.41 11.31 5.11
C PRO A 27 -28.80 10.75 5.42
N SER A 28 -28.89 9.45 5.72
CA SER A 28 -30.12 8.85 6.25
C SER A 28 -30.14 8.94 7.78
N PRO A 29 -31.22 9.44 8.41
CA PRO A 29 -31.24 9.73 9.86
C PRO A 29 -31.32 8.52 10.80
N ALA A 30 -31.48 7.30 10.29
CA ALA A 30 -31.72 6.11 11.11
C ALA A 30 -30.44 5.25 11.17
N ALA A 31 -29.62 5.47 12.20
CA ALA A 31 -28.51 4.58 12.49
C ALA A 31 -28.38 4.39 14.01
N ASP A 32 -28.50 3.13 14.45
CA ASP A 32 -28.18 2.69 15.80
C ASP A 32 -26.67 2.70 16.01
N TYR A 33 -26.23 3.23 17.15
CA TYR A 33 -24.81 3.39 17.49
C TYR A 33 -24.24 2.08 18.04
N ILE A 34 -23.30 1.49 17.33
CA ILE A 34 -22.42 0.44 17.86
C ILE A 34 -20.99 0.99 17.83
N GLU A 35 -20.43 1.31 19.00
CA GLU A 35 -19.04 1.72 19.13
C GLU A 35 -18.13 0.49 19.11
N GLN A 36 -17.27 0.38 18.10
CA GLN A 36 -16.17 -0.57 18.08
C GLN A 36 -14.85 0.19 18.20
N ARG A 37 -13.82 -0.42 18.77
CA ARG A 37 -12.46 0.15 18.80
C ARG A 37 -11.68 -0.38 17.59
N ILE A 38 -10.84 0.46 16.98
CA ILE A 38 -9.97 0.05 15.88
C ILE A 38 -8.49 0.24 16.22
N ASP A 39 -7.68 -0.70 15.76
CA ASP A 39 -6.23 -0.57 15.63
C ASP A 39 -5.89 -0.60 14.14
N LEU A 40 -5.22 0.45 13.64
CA LEU A 40 -4.82 0.53 12.24
C LEU A 40 -3.75 -0.51 11.89
N ASN A 41 -2.95 -0.96 12.86
CA ASN A 41 -1.99 -2.03 12.63
C ASN A 41 -2.75 -3.34 12.36
N GLU A 42 -3.75 -3.68 13.17
CA GLU A 42 -4.57 -4.88 12.91
C GLU A 42 -5.32 -4.80 11.58
N LEU A 43 -5.76 -3.60 11.18
CA LEU A 43 -6.45 -3.39 9.91
C LEU A 43 -5.51 -3.52 8.69
N LEU A 44 -4.35 -2.86 8.73
CA LEU A 44 -3.49 -2.66 7.56
C LEU A 44 -2.37 -3.69 7.45
N VAL A 45 -1.98 -4.30 8.57
CA VAL A 45 -0.79 -5.15 8.68
C VAL A 45 -1.19 -6.59 8.95
N SER A 46 -1.35 -7.38 7.89
CA SER A 46 -1.64 -8.81 8.02
C SER A 46 -0.44 -9.62 8.55
N HIS A 47 0.77 -9.26 8.12
CA HIS A 47 2.01 -9.95 8.51
C HIS A 47 3.04 -8.95 9.04
N PRO A 48 3.08 -8.69 10.37
CA PRO A 48 3.93 -7.65 10.94
C PRO A 48 5.43 -7.78 10.65
N SER A 49 5.93 -9.02 10.49
CA SER A 49 7.34 -9.29 10.18
C SER A 49 7.72 -9.06 8.71
N SER A 50 6.75 -8.94 7.80
CA SER A 50 6.96 -8.80 6.35
C SER A 50 6.21 -7.61 5.75
N THR A 51 5.66 -6.73 6.59
CA THR A 51 4.97 -5.53 6.14
C THR A 51 5.84 -4.31 6.37
N TYR A 52 5.94 -3.45 5.36
CA TYR A 52 6.65 -2.18 5.45
C TYR A 52 5.89 -1.08 4.71
N PHE A 53 6.24 0.17 5.01
CA PHE A 53 5.59 1.35 4.46
C PHE A 53 6.55 2.11 3.57
N VAL A 54 6.09 2.54 2.39
CA VAL A 54 6.88 3.38 1.48
C VAL A 54 6.08 4.59 1.03
N LYS A 55 6.76 5.70 0.74
CA LYS A 55 6.11 6.84 0.09
C LYS A 55 6.21 6.69 -1.42
N ALA A 56 5.07 6.80 -2.11
CA ALA A 56 5.04 6.92 -3.54
C ALA A 56 5.59 8.28 -3.97
N THR A 57 6.27 8.30 -5.12
CA THR A 57 6.67 9.54 -5.78
C THR A 57 6.40 9.47 -7.27
N GLY A 58 6.07 10.62 -7.85
CA GLY A 58 5.66 10.75 -9.24
C GLY A 58 4.19 10.40 -9.46
N ASP A 59 3.78 10.41 -10.73
CA ASP A 59 2.39 10.31 -11.19
C ASP A 59 2.15 9.08 -12.08
N SER A 60 3.12 8.17 -12.21
CA SER A 60 3.00 7.00 -13.11
C SER A 60 1.88 6.01 -12.75
N MET A 61 1.24 6.18 -11.58
CA MET A 61 0.21 5.29 -11.05
C MET A 61 -1.10 6.02 -10.67
N ILE A 62 -1.36 7.21 -11.24
CA ILE A 62 -2.54 8.03 -10.91
C ILE A 62 -3.87 7.32 -11.20
N GLU A 63 -3.96 6.51 -12.25
CA GLU A 63 -5.19 5.77 -12.60
C GLU A 63 -5.45 4.61 -11.63
N ALA A 64 -4.42 4.18 -10.87
CA ALA A 64 -4.55 3.26 -9.75
C ALA A 64 -4.85 3.97 -8.41
N GLY A 65 -5.04 5.30 -8.43
CA GLY A 65 -5.29 6.11 -7.23
C GLY A 65 -4.04 6.45 -6.42
N ILE A 66 -2.84 6.10 -6.91
CA ILE A 66 -1.57 6.42 -6.27
C ILE A 66 -1.06 7.76 -6.79
N SER A 67 -0.88 8.70 -5.88
CA SER A 67 -0.39 10.05 -6.14
C SER A 67 0.96 10.27 -5.44
N ASP A 68 1.68 11.29 -5.90
CA ASP A 68 2.91 11.73 -5.24
C ASP A 68 2.65 12.04 -3.75
N GLY A 69 3.47 11.45 -2.87
CA GLY A 69 3.37 11.61 -1.42
C GLY A 69 2.46 10.62 -0.70
N ASP A 70 1.68 9.79 -1.41
CA ASP A 70 0.86 8.75 -0.79
C ASP A 70 1.72 7.73 -0.03
N LEU A 71 1.20 7.23 1.08
CA LEU A 71 1.85 6.16 1.84
C LEU A 71 1.28 4.80 1.41
N LEU A 72 2.15 3.93 0.91
CA LEU A 72 1.81 2.58 0.50
C LEU A 72 2.13 1.59 1.63
N VAL A 73 1.21 0.67 1.89
CA VAL A 73 1.44 -0.48 2.76
C VAL A 73 1.79 -1.66 1.88
N VAL A 74 2.93 -2.30 2.15
CA VAL A 74 3.52 -3.32 1.28
C VAL A 74 3.76 -4.58 2.08
N ASP A 75 3.30 -5.73 1.57
CA ASP A 75 3.54 -7.04 2.16
C ASP A 75 4.47 -7.86 1.26
N SER A 76 5.65 -8.22 1.77
CA SER A 76 6.65 -9.05 1.07
C SER A 76 6.46 -10.55 1.25
N SER A 77 5.56 -10.99 2.13
CA SER A 77 5.24 -12.42 2.28
C SER A 77 4.29 -12.92 1.19
N ARG A 78 3.60 -11.98 0.52
CA ARG A 78 2.65 -12.30 -0.55
C ARG A 78 3.38 -12.54 -1.86
N ASN A 79 3.06 -13.64 -2.53
CA ASN A 79 3.41 -13.82 -3.93
C ASN A 79 2.61 -12.83 -4.76
N ALA A 80 3.27 -12.16 -5.70
CA ALA A 80 2.62 -11.22 -6.60
C ALA A 80 1.91 -11.95 -7.74
N ASP A 81 0.63 -11.63 -7.94
CA ASP A 81 -0.19 -12.18 -9.00
C ASP A 81 -0.39 -11.20 -10.16
N HIS A 82 -0.92 -11.70 -11.27
CA HIS A 82 -1.25 -10.87 -12.42
C HIS A 82 -2.30 -9.80 -12.05
N GLY A 83 -1.98 -8.54 -12.30
CA GLY A 83 -2.82 -7.38 -12.00
C GLY A 83 -2.51 -6.71 -10.67
N ASP A 84 -1.67 -7.31 -9.82
CA ASP A 84 -1.28 -6.74 -8.55
C ASP A 84 -0.39 -5.51 -8.73
N ILE A 85 -0.51 -4.56 -7.81
CA ILE A 85 0.42 -3.44 -7.71
C ILE A 85 1.61 -3.91 -6.88
N VAL A 86 2.80 -3.85 -7.47
CA VAL A 86 4.02 -4.36 -6.85
C VAL A 86 5.08 -3.29 -6.74
N ILE A 87 5.96 -3.46 -5.76
CA ILE A 87 7.26 -2.80 -5.75
C ILE A 87 8.25 -3.74 -6.41
N ALA A 88 8.77 -3.31 -7.56
CA ALA A 88 9.79 -4.03 -8.31
C ALA A 88 11.07 -3.21 -8.38
N ALA A 89 12.22 -3.88 -8.43
CA ALA A 89 13.48 -3.25 -8.79
C ALA A 89 13.82 -3.53 -10.26
N ILE A 90 14.18 -2.49 -11.00
CA ILE A 90 14.69 -2.57 -12.37
C ILE A 90 16.02 -1.83 -12.40
N GLU A 91 17.09 -2.51 -12.84
CA GLU A 91 18.44 -1.93 -12.93
C GLU A 91 18.94 -1.29 -11.62
N GLY A 92 18.46 -1.78 -10.48
CA GLY A 92 18.81 -1.28 -9.14
C GLY A 92 17.93 -0.13 -8.63
N GLU A 93 16.95 0.33 -9.40
CA GLU A 93 15.99 1.36 -8.98
C GLU A 93 14.62 0.76 -8.66
N PHE A 94 14.01 1.20 -7.55
CA PHE A 94 12.69 0.78 -7.14
C PHE A 94 11.59 1.53 -7.91
N THR A 95 10.58 0.79 -8.37
CA THR A 95 9.41 1.36 -9.01
C THR A 95 8.13 0.68 -8.55
N VAL A 96 7.04 1.45 -8.52
CA VAL A 96 5.69 0.95 -8.25
C VAL A 96 4.96 0.82 -9.57
N LYS A 97 4.53 -0.39 -9.92
CA LYS A 97 3.87 -0.70 -11.18
C LYS A 97 2.85 -1.81 -11.00
N GLN A 98 1.90 -1.91 -11.92
CA GLN A 98 1.04 -3.08 -12.01
C GLN A 98 1.80 -4.22 -12.70
N LEU A 99 1.82 -5.39 -12.06
CA LEU A 99 2.46 -6.58 -12.59
C LEU A 99 1.56 -7.24 -13.64
N GLN A 100 2.06 -7.40 -14.85
CA GLN A 100 1.41 -8.19 -15.89
C GLN A 100 2.25 -9.44 -16.17
N LEU A 101 1.79 -10.62 -15.76
CA LEU A 101 2.50 -11.88 -16.05
C LEU A 101 2.19 -12.48 -17.44
N ARG A 102 1.07 -12.10 -18.06
CA ARG A 102 0.55 -12.71 -19.30
C ARG A 102 -0.02 -11.64 -20.22
N PRO A 103 0.16 -11.73 -21.56
CA PRO A 103 0.83 -12.82 -22.28
C PRO A 103 2.36 -12.81 -22.16
N THR A 104 2.94 -11.68 -21.74
CA THR A 104 4.37 -11.52 -21.45
C THR A 104 4.53 -10.76 -20.14
N VAL A 105 5.64 -11.00 -19.44
CA VAL A 105 5.96 -10.33 -18.18
C VAL A 105 6.31 -8.86 -18.44
N GLN A 106 5.50 -7.95 -17.88
CA GLN A 106 5.68 -6.51 -18.03
C GLN A 106 5.27 -5.79 -16.74
N LEU A 107 5.86 -4.62 -16.52
CA LEU A 107 5.44 -3.69 -15.50
C LEU A 107 4.68 -2.54 -16.17
N ILE A 108 3.39 -2.46 -15.87
CA ILE A 108 2.47 -1.50 -16.49
C ILE A 108 2.34 -0.27 -15.59
N PRO A 109 2.65 0.94 -16.09
CA PRO A 109 2.26 2.17 -15.43
C PRO A 109 0.75 2.38 -15.57
N MET A 110 0.10 2.76 -14.48
CA MET A 110 -1.32 3.15 -14.47
C MET A 110 -1.43 4.65 -14.73
N ASN A 111 -0.88 5.08 -15.86
CA ASN A 111 -0.95 6.44 -16.40
C ASN A 111 -0.62 6.40 -17.89
N GLY A 112 -1.58 6.78 -18.74
CA GLY A 112 -1.43 6.76 -20.21
C GLY A 112 -0.27 7.60 -20.78
N ALA A 113 0.36 8.47 -20.00
CA ALA A 113 1.55 9.22 -20.41
C ALA A 113 2.84 8.37 -20.41
N TYR A 114 2.84 7.21 -19.73
CA TYR A 114 4.01 6.36 -19.53
C TYR A 114 3.91 5.07 -20.34
N ARG A 115 5.07 4.50 -20.73
CA ARG A 115 5.13 3.25 -21.49
C ARG A 115 5.31 2.03 -20.58
N PRO A 116 4.67 0.90 -20.88
CA PRO A 116 4.95 -0.37 -20.21
C PRO A 116 6.42 -0.74 -20.31
N ILE A 117 6.97 -1.30 -19.24
CA ILE A 117 8.36 -1.75 -19.17
C ILE A 117 8.37 -3.27 -19.34
N PRO A 118 8.82 -3.79 -20.50
CA PRO A 118 8.91 -5.23 -20.69
C PRO A 118 10.04 -5.81 -19.85
N VAL A 119 9.75 -6.88 -19.13
CA VAL A 119 10.76 -7.64 -18.39
C VAL A 119 11.26 -8.73 -19.34
N GLY A 120 12.54 -8.67 -19.74
CA GLY A 120 13.10 -9.55 -20.75
C GLY A 120 13.09 -11.04 -20.34
N SER A 121 13.40 -11.32 -19.08
CA SER A 121 13.37 -12.66 -18.48
C SER A 121 12.83 -12.57 -17.05
N GLU A 122 12.05 -13.55 -16.60
CA GLU A 122 11.53 -13.60 -15.23
C GLU A 122 12.66 -13.48 -14.18
N ASP A 123 13.85 -14.01 -14.46
CA ASP A 123 15.05 -13.89 -13.61
C ASP A 123 15.58 -12.46 -13.40
N THR A 124 15.09 -11.48 -14.16
CA THR A 124 15.51 -10.06 -14.04
C THR A 124 14.52 -9.20 -13.26
N LEU A 125 13.39 -9.78 -12.82
CA LEU A 125 12.37 -9.06 -12.06
C LEU A 125 12.47 -9.39 -10.58
N ASP A 126 13.04 -8.47 -9.81
CA ASP A 126 13.04 -8.55 -8.36
C ASP A 126 11.78 -7.86 -7.79
N ILE A 127 10.83 -8.66 -7.29
CA ILE A 127 9.64 -8.16 -6.60
C ILE A 127 9.93 -8.12 -5.10
N PHE A 128 9.80 -6.94 -4.50
CA PHE A 128 10.03 -6.70 -3.08
C PHE A 128 8.76 -6.81 -2.25
N GLY A 129 7.59 -6.74 -2.88
CA GLY A 129 6.31 -6.97 -2.21
C GLY A 129 5.13 -6.44 -2.99
N VAL A 130 3.95 -6.79 -2.48
CA VAL A 130 2.64 -6.41 -3.04
C VAL A 130 2.07 -5.26 -2.22
N VAL A 131 1.59 -4.21 -2.91
CA VAL A 131 0.91 -3.09 -2.27
C VAL A 131 -0.50 -3.54 -1.87
N THR A 132 -0.81 -3.49 -0.58
CA THR A 132 -2.09 -3.93 -0.02
C THR A 132 -3.04 -2.77 0.27
N PHE A 133 -2.50 -1.62 0.69
CA PHE A 133 -3.27 -0.42 0.98
C PHE A 133 -2.55 0.85 0.50
N ILE A 134 -3.36 1.86 0.15
CA ILE A 134 -2.92 3.22 -0.17
C ILE A 134 -3.54 4.14 0.88
N ILE A 135 -2.70 4.82 1.66
CA ILE A 135 -3.12 5.81 2.65
C ILE A 135 -2.87 7.19 2.06
N LYS A 136 -3.97 7.87 1.73
CA LYS A 136 -3.96 9.19 1.12
C LYS A 136 -4.36 10.24 2.16
N ALA A 137 -3.49 11.22 2.36
CA ALA A 137 -3.85 12.41 3.11
C ALA A 137 -4.70 13.34 2.24
N VAL A 138 -5.82 13.82 2.79
CA VAL A 138 -6.66 14.83 2.15
C VAL A 138 -6.36 16.13 2.88
N SER A 139 -5.45 16.94 2.36
CA SER A 139 -5.08 18.26 2.90
C SER A 139 -5.04 19.30 1.80
#